data_AF-A0A2A4JZB1-F1
#
_entry.id   AF-A0A2A4JZB1-F1
#
_cell.length_a   1.000
_cell.length_b   1.000
_cell.length_c   1.000
_cell.angle_alpha   90.00
_cell.angle_beta   90.00
_cell.angle_gamma   90.00
#
_symmetry.space_group_name_H-M   'P 1'
#
loop_
_entity.id
_entity.type
_entity.pdbx_description
1 polymer ?
#
loop_
_entity_poly.entity_id
_entity_poly.type
_entity_poly.pdbx_seq_one_letter_code
_entity_poly.pdbx_strand_id
1 'polypeptide(L)'
;MYFKTIFDIVRVQSVRHVVWARLGAGGSRVLAGVRAARAERCATLAAARALSVARQRPAWATLQDLYDSSHRARVFFSAVPASACDVCRAWASCERACGAAAQQVADTPAHVAPDAAHTHLIAPALVILATALLLL
;
A
#
# COMPACT_ATOMS: atom_id res chain seq x y z
N MET A 1 5.07 -25.47 15.18
CA MET A 1 5.07 -24.23 14.39
C MET A 1 3.63 -23.76 14.26
N TYR A 2 3.21 -22.85 15.14
CA TYR A 2 1.81 -22.45 15.34
C TYR A 2 1.33 -21.61 14.15
N PHE A 3 0.34 -22.08 13.39
CA PHE A 3 -0.45 -21.24 12.50
C PHE A 3 -1.27 -20.29 13.37
N LYS A 4 -0.66 -19.16 13.75
CA LYS A 4 -1.39 -18.00 14.27
C LYS A 4 -2.41 -17.63 13.20
N THR A 5 -3.67 -17.72 13.58
CA THR A 5 -4.85 -17.73 12.71
C THR A 5 -4.75 -16.64 11.64
N ILE A 6 -5.08 -16.99 10.40
CA ILE A 6 -5.11 -16.09 9.23
C ILE A 6 -5.87 -14.76 9.52
N PHE A 7 -6.79 -14.77 10.49
CA PHE A 7 -7.51 -13.59 11.00
C PHE A 7 -6.64 -12.56 11.76
N ASP A 8 -5.50 -12.96 12.34
CA ASP A 8 -4.55 -12.02 12.97
C ASP A 8 -3.71 -11.27 11.92
N ILE A 9 -3.54 -11.86 10.73
CA ILE A 9 -2.67 -11.31 9.67
C ILE A 9 -3.36 -10.15 8.96
N VAL A 10 -4.69 -10.19 8.84
CA VAL A 10 -5.45 -9.19 8.09
C VAL A 10 -6.66 -8.73 8.89
N ARG A 11 -6.64 -7.46 9.31
CA ARG A 11 -7.77 -6.80 9.97
C ARG A 11 -8.28 -5.66 9.10
N VAL A 12 -9.52 -5.79 8.62
CA VAL A 12 -10.28 -4.65 8.10
C VAL A 12 -10.82 -3.91 9.31
N GLN A 13 -10.34 -2.69 9.58
CA GLN A 13 -10.97 -1.87 10.61
C GLN A 13 -12.36 -1.45 10.10
N SER A 14 -13.40 -1.84 10.85
CA SER A 14 -14.79 -1.71 10.43
C SER A 14 -15.20 -0.23 10.40
N VAL A 15 -15.41 0.27 9.19
CA VAL A 15 -16.13 1.52 8.96
C VAL A 15 -17.55 1.14 8.53
N ARG A 16 -18.57 1.90 8.94
CA ARG A 16 -20.01 1.60 8.72
C ARG A 16 -20.41 1.28 7.27
N HIS A 17 -19.56 1.59 6.29
CA HIS A 17 -19.81 1.35 4.87
C HIS A 17 -19.28 -0.01 4.36
N VAL A 18 -18.44 -0.73 5.12
CA VAL A 18 -18.02 -2.10 4.79
C VAL A 18 -19.09 -3.07 5.30
N VAL A 19 -19.76 -3.77 4.38
CA VAL A 19 -20.85 -4.71 4.68
C VAL A 19 -20.32 -6.07 5.09
N TRP A 20 -19.28 -6.55 4.40
CA TRP A 20 -18.62 -7.81 4.68
C TRP A 20 -17.19 -7.77 4.18
N ALA A 21 -16.32 -8.58 4.78
CA ALA A 21 -14.98 -8.82 4.29
C ALA A 21 -14.62 -10.29 4.50
N ARG A 22 -13.94 -10.88 3.53
CA ARG A 22 -13.47 -12.27 3.59
C ARG A 22 -12.11 -12.41 2.94
N LEU A 23 -11.36 -13.38 3.42
CA LEU A 23 -10.11 -13.80 2.81
C LEU A 23 -10.41 -14.84 1.73
N GLY A 24 -9.69 -14.74 0.63
CA GLY A 24 -9.76 -15.67 -0.50
C GLY A 24 -8.36 -16.08 -0.93
N ALA A 25 -8.29 -17.07 -1.84
CA ALA A 25 -7.03 -17.57 -2.41
C ALA A 25 -5.97 -17.91 -1.33
N GLY A 26 -6.36 -18.69 -0.31
CA GLY A 26 -5.45 -19.11 0.76
C GLY A 26 -4.93 -17.97 1.64
N GLY A 27 -5.61 -16.81 1.66
CA GLY A 27 -5.21 -15.63 2.43
C GLY A 27 -4.43 -14.58 1.62
N SER A 28 -4.14 -14.84 0.34
CA SER A 28 -3.43 -13.90 -0.53
C SER A 28 -4.32 -12.78 -1.09
N ARG A 29 -5.64 -12.87 -0.93
CA ARG A 29 -6.60 -11.87 -1.42
C ARG A 29 -7.63 -11.54 -0.36
N VAL A 30 -7.98 -10.27 -0.25
CA VAL A 30 -9.14 -9.79 0.53
C VAL A 30 -10.24 -9.39 -0.43
N LEU A 31 -11.45 -9.88 -0.18
CA LEU A 31 -12.67 -9.46 -0.86
C LEU A 31 -13.52 -8.72 0.16
N ALA A 32 -13.96 -7.52 -0.16
CA ALA A 32 -14.85 -6.75 0.70
C ALA A 32 -16.03 -6.20 -0.11
N GLY A 33 -17.22 -6.28 0.49
CA GLY A 33 -18.41 -5.60 -0.02
C GLY A 33 -18.55 -4.26 0.66
N VAL A 34 -18.59 -3.18 -0.11
CA VAL A 34 -18.80 -1.82 0.39
C VAL A 34 -20.08 -1.23 -0.16
N ARG A 35 -20.74 -0.37 0.62
CA ARG A 35 -21.88 0.42 0.12
C ARG A 35 -21.36 1.63 -0.65
N ALA A 36 -21.87 1.83 -1.85
CA ALA A 36 -21.57 3.03 -2.63
C ALA A 36 -22.07 4.28 -1.89
N ALA A 37 -21.27 5.35 -1.96
CA ALA A 37 -21.62 6.67 -1.44
C ALA A 37 -21.08 7.74 -2.41
N ARG A 38 -21.76 8.88 -2.49
CA ARG A 38 -21.29 10.02 -3.29
C ARG A 38 -20.05 10.70 -2.69
N ALA A 39 -19.95 10.69 -1.36
CA ALA A 39 -18.80 11.23 -0.65
C ALA A 39 -17.69 10.16 -0.57
N GLU A 40 -16.43 10.60 -0.61
CA GLU A 40 -15.28 9.72 -0.41
C GLU A 40 -15.36 9.02 0.95
N ARG A 41 -15.09 7.72 0.95
CA ARG A 41 -15.07 6.88 2.15
C ARG A 41 -13.79 6.05 2.14
N CYS A 42 -13.06 6.11 3.25
CA CYS A 42 -11.79 5.40 3.40
C CYS A 42 -11.97 4.20 4.34
N ALA A 43 -11.34 3.09 3.99
CA ALA A 43 -11.22 1.92 4.85
C ALA A 43 -9.76 1.50 4.93
N THR A 44 -9.32 1.08 6.11
CA THR A 44 -7.94 0.67 6.34
C THR A 44 -7.87 -0.85 6.47
N LEU A 45 -7.02 -1.45 5.65
CA LEU A 45 -6.66 -2.85 5.71
C LEU A 45 -5.30 -2.97 6.41
N ALA A 46 -5.29 -3.40 7.66
CA ALA A 46 -4.06 -3.74 8.34
C ALA A 46 -3.62 -5.15 7.92
N ALA A 47 -2.44 -5.27 7.32
CA ALA A 47 -1.85 -6.55 6.92
C ALA A 47 -0.44 -6.69 7.49
N ALA A 48 -0.23 -7.70 8.33
CA ALA A 48 1.10 -8.00 8.88
C ALA A 48 1.95 -8.79 7.87
N ARG A 49 3.25 -8.49 7.81
CA ARG A 49 4.19 -9.26 7.00
C ARG A 49 4.46 -10.61 7.68
N ALA A 50 3.96 -11.70 7.09
CA ALA A 50 4.15 -13.05 7.61
C ALA A 50 5.53 -13.65 7.28
N LEU A 51 6.06 -13.33 6.10
CA LEU A 51 7.35 -13.85 5.61
C LEU A 51 8.22 -12.73 5.04
N SER A 52 9.53 -12.84 5.24
CA SER A 52 10.51 -11.94 4.66
C SER A 52 10.72 -12.25 3.17
N VAL A 53 10.21 -11.38 2.29
CA VAL A 53 10.34 -11.51 0.84
C VAL A 53 10.94 -10.23 0.27
N ALA A 54 11.93 -10.35 -0.61
CA ALA A 54 12.60 -9.26 -1.32
C ALA A 54 12.12 -9.15 -2.77
N ARG A 55 12.36 -7.99 -3.40
CA ARG A 55 11.99 -7.73 -4.82
C ARG A 55 10.52 -8.04 -5.13
N GLN A 56 9.63 -7.67 -4.22
CA GLN A 56 8.20 -7.87 -4.40
C GLN A 56 7.69 -7.04 -5.58
N ARG A 57 6.87 -7.65 -6.44
CA ARG A 57 6.18 -6.92 -7.50
C ARG A 57 5.05 -6.08 -6.90
N PRO A 58 4.68 -4.95 -7.53
CA PRO A 58 3.52 -4.17 -7.11
C PRO A 58 2.26 -5.04 -7.06
N ALA A 59 1.46 -4.84 -6.03
CA ALA A 59 0.14 -5.43 -5.88
C ALA A 59 -0.93 -4.49 -6.48
N TRP A 60 -2.18 -4.92 -6.45
CA TRP A 60 -3.30 -4.12 -6.95
C TRP A 60 -4.55 -4.24 -6.08
N ALA A 61 -5.34 -3.17 -6.06
CA ALA A 61 -6.69 -3.15 -5.54
C ALA A 61 -7.66 -2.82 -6.68
N THR A 62 -8.79 -3.52 -6.75
CA THR A 62 -9.85 -3.25 -7.74
C THR A 62 -11.14 -2.99 -7.00
N LEU A 63 -11.78 -1.87 -7.31
CA LEU A 63 -13.16 -1.59 -6.95
C LEU A 63 -14.01 -1.80 -8.21
N GLN A 64 -15.09 -2.58 -8.09
CA GLN A 64 -15.98 -2.88 -9.19
C GLN A 64 -17.42 -2.91 -8.69
N ASP A 65 -18.33 -2.35 -9.48
CA ASP A 65 -19.76 -2.50 -9.22
C ASP A 65 -20.17 -3.97 -9.40
N LEU A 66 -20.96 -4.48 -8.46
CA LEU A 66 -21.36 -5.89 -8.44
C LEU A 66 -22.29 -6.24 -9.62
N TYR A 67 -23.10 -5.29 -10.07
CA TYR A 67 -24.12 -5.50 -11.11
C TYR A 67 -23.70 -4.92 -12.46
N ASP A 68 -22.78 -3.94 -12.49
CA ASP A 68 -22.25 -3.38 -13.71
C ASP A 68 -20.72 -3.50 -13.78
N SER A 69 -20.24 -4.53 -14.47
CA SER A 69 -18.81 -4.79 -14.59
C SER A 69 -18.02 -3.72 -15.37
N SER A 70 -18.70 -2.85 -16.13
CA SER A 70 -18.08 -1.74 -16.86
C SER A 70 -17.58 -0.65 -15.90
N HIS A 71 -18.23 -0.49 -14.74
CA HIS A 71 -17.81 0.41 -13.69
C HIS A 71 -16.73 -0.26 -12.82
N ARG A 72 -15.47 -0.03 -13.18
CA ARG A 72 -14.31 -0.57 -12.46
C ARG A 72 -13.18 0.45 -12.39
N ALA A 73 -12.58 0.54 -11.21
CA ALA A 73 -11.32 1.25 -10.97
C ALA A 73 -10.27 0.26 -10.44
N ARG A 74 -9.04 0.37 -10.91
CA ARG A 74 -7.90 -0.42 -10.42
C ARG A 74 -6.72 0.50 -10.12
N VAL A 75 -6.11 0.28 -8.97
CA VAL A 75 -4.89 0.98 -8.55
C VAL A 75 -3.81 -0.04 -8.22
N PHE A 76 -2.56 0.29 -8.55
CA PHE A 76 -1.40 -0.49 -8.18
C PHE A 76 -0.72 0.17 -6.99
N PHE A 77 -0.22 -0.64 -6.06
CA PHE A 77 0.51 -0.16 -4.90
C PHE A 77 1.71 -1.05 -4.63
N SER A 78 2.77 -0.46 -4.09
CA SER A 78 3.98 -1.17 -3.69
C SER A 78 3.96 -1.37 -2.18
N ALA A 79 4.29 -2.58 -1.73
CA ALA A 79 4.57 -2.82 -0.33
C ALA A 79 5.89 -2.14 0.07
N VAL A 80 6.11 -1.95 1.36
CA VAL A 80 7.39 -1.46 1.90
C VAL A 80 8.52 -2.33 1.32
N PRO A 81 9.48 -1.74 0.59
CA PRO A 81 10.53 -2.49 -0.07
C PRO A 81 11.38 -3.22 0.96
N ALA A 82 11.76 -4.46 0.64
CA ALA A 82 12.72 -5.22 1.41
C ALA A 82 13.84 -5.66 0.47
N SER A 83 15.08 -5.46 0.89
CA SER A 83 16.26 -5.85 0.13
C SER A 83 16.51 -7.35 0.27
N ALA A 84 17.27 -7.93 -0.65
CA ALA A 84 17.71 -9.33 -0.52
C ALA A 84 18.51 -9.56 0.78
N CYS A 85 19.23 -8.54 1.24
CA CYS A 85 20.01 -8.56 2.47
C CYS A 85 19.16 -8.56 3.74
N ASP A 86 17.99 -7.93 3.71
CA ASP A 86 17.02 -8.01 4.82
C ASP A 86 16.46 -9.42 4.97
N VAL A 87 16.37 -10.17 3.87
CA VAL A 87 15.87 -11.55 3.86
C VAL A 87 16.96 -12.55 4.22
N CYS A 88 18.17 -12.42 3.65
CA CYS A 88 19.21 -13.42 3.81
C CYS A 88 20.02 -13.30 5.10
N ARG A 89 19.78 -12.27 5.94
CA ARG A 89 20.56 -12.02 7.18
C ARG A 89 20.62 -13.22 8.12
N ALA A 90 19.65 -14.14 8.04
CA ALA A 90 19.63 -15.38 8.81
C ALA A 90 20.67 -16.43 8.35
N TRP A 91 21.35 -16.23 7.21
CA TRP A 91 22.28 -17.19 6.62
C TRP A 91 23.70 -16.64 6.59
N ALA A 92 24.67 -17.46 7.00
CA ALA A 92 26.10 -17.10 7.01
C ALA A 92 26.64 -16.75 5.60
N SER A 93 26.04 -17.29 4.53
CA SER A 93 26.39 -16.97 3.15
C SER A 93 26.05 -15.53 2.75
N CYS A 94 25.21 -14.84 3.51
CA CYS A 94 24.76 -13.48 3.24
C CYS A 94 25.82 -12.42 3.54
N GLU A 95 26.74 -12.66 4.50
CA GLU A 95 27.77 -11.69 4.91
C GLU A 95 28.64 -11.21 3.74
N ARG A 96 29.10 -12.16 2.90
CA ARG A 96 29.91 -11.84 1.72
C ARG A 96 29.13 -11.12 0.61
N ALA A 97 27.85 -11.44 0.44
CA ALA A 97 27.02 -10.87 -0.63
C ALA A 97 26.50 -9.47 -0.27
N CYS A 98 26.24 -9.22 1.02
CA CYS A 98 25.61 -7.99 1.50
C CYS A 98 26.58 -6.96 2.05
N GLY A 99 27.79 -7.36 2.46
CA GLY A 99 28.86 -6.42 2.85
C GLY A 99 29.24 -5.44 1.73
N ALA A 100 29.23 -5.90 0.47
CA ALA A 100 29.48 -5.04 -0.69
C ALA A 100 28.27 -4.17 -1.10
N ALA A 101 27.05 -4.62 -0.83
CA ALA A 101 25.82 -3.90 -1.17
C ALA A 101 25.51 -2.75 -0.19
N ALA A 102 25.89 -2.89 1.10
CA ALA A 102 25.71 -1.85 2.10
C ALA A 102 26.45 -0.54 1.77
N GLN A 103 27.58 -0.61 1.06
CA GLN A 103 28.33 0.56 0.59
C GLN A 103 27.62 1.30 -0.55
N GLN A 104 26.72 0.64 -1.29
CA GLN A 104 26.00 1.25 -2.42
C GLN A 104 24.65 1.86 -2.00
N VAL A 105 24.05 1.38 -0.90
CA VAL A 105 22.74 1.87 -0.40
C VAL A 105 22.85 3.23 0.28
N ALA A 106 24.03 3.63 0.76
CA ALA A 106 24.25 4.95 1.34
C ALA A 106 24.05 6.12 0.35
N ASP A 107 24.12 5.84 -0.97
CA ASP A 107 24.02 6.85 -2.03
C ASP A 107 22.63 6.97 -2.68
N THR A 108 21.64 6.17 -2.27
CA THR A 108 20.30 6.24 -2.88
C THR A 108 19.34 7.04 -1.98
N PRO A 109 18.83 8.21 -2.43
CA PRO A 109 17.85 8.96 -1.66
C PRO A 109 16.58 8.13 -1.49
N ALA A 110 16.03 8.14 -0.28
CA ALA A 110 14.81 7.43 0.06
C ALA A 110 13.71 7.71 -0.97
N HIS A 111 13.18 6.66 -1.59
CA HIS A 111 12.04 6.77 -2.47
C HIS A 111 10.81 7.09 -1.62
N VAL A 112 10.52 8.38 -1.48
CA VAL A 112 9.29 8.87 -0.85
C VAL A 112 8.13 8.34 -1.68
N ALA A 113 7.35 7.44 -1.10
CA ALA A 113 6.09 7.01 -1.69
C ALA A 113 5.21 8.26 -1.89
N PRO A 114 4.57 8.44 -3.05
CA PRO A 114 3.62 9.52 -3.21
C PRO A 114 2.42 9.22 -2.32
N ASP A 115 2.34 9.91 -1.18
CA ASP A 115 1.09 10.01 -0.43
C ASP A 115 0.10 10.76 -1.33
N ALA A 116 -0.85 10.03 -1.90
CA ALA A 116 -1.90 10.55 -2.78
C ALA A 116 -2.78 11.66 -2.13
N ALA A 117 -2.57 11.95 -0.84
CA ALA A 117 -3.23 13.02 -0.11
C ALA A 117 -2.60 14.41 -0.35
N HIS A 118 -1.32 14.51 -0.77
CA HIS A 118 -0.62 15.81 -0.84
C HIS A 118 -0.83 16.59 -2.13
N THR A 119 -1.27 15.96 -3.21
CA THR A 119 -1.49 16.60 -4.52
C THR A 119 -2.69 17.56 -4.55
N HIS A 120 -3.61 17.46 -3.58
CA HIS A 120 -4.81 18.32 -3.54
C HIS A 120 -4.60 19.69 -2.86
N LEU A 121 -3.49 19.89 -2.15
CA LEU A 121 -3.25 21.12 -1.38
C LEU A 121 -2.35 22.15 -2.09
N ILE A 122 -1.54 21.71 -3.06
CA ILE A 122 -0.56 22.58 -3.74
C ILE A 122 -1.23 23.41 -4.85
N ALA A 123 -2.23 22.84 -5.53
CA ALA A 123 -2.95 23.51 -6.61
C ALA A 123 -3.73 24.77 -6.17
N PRO A 124 -4.51 24.80 -5.07
CA PRO A 124 -5.24 26.00 -4.68
C PRO A 124 -4.33 27.10 -4.12
N ALA A 125 -3.20 26.76 -3.49
CA ALA A 125 -2.30 27.73 -2.87
C ALA A 125 -1.61 28.64 -3.91
N LEU A 126 -1.20 28.09 -5.06
CA LEU A 126 -0.58 28.87 -6.13
C LEU A 126 -1.58 29.80 -6.83
N VAL A 127 -2.85 29.39 -6.95
CA VAL A 127 -3.90 30.22 -7.54
C VAL A 127 -4.20 31.44 -6.66
N ILE A 128 -4.24 31.28 -5.34
CA ILE A 128 -4.49 32.38 -4.39
C ILE A 128 -3.33 33.38 -4.38
N LEU A 129 -2.08 32.90 -4.49
CA LEU A 129 -0.90 33.75 -4.49
C LEU A 129 -0.79 34.56 -5.80
N ALA A 130 -1.16 33.95 -6.93
CA ALA A 130 -1.20 34.63 -8.22
C ALA A 130 -2.29 35.70 -8.30
N THR A 131 -3.48 35.45 -7.73
CA THR A 131 -4.56 36.46 -7.71
C THR A 131 -4.25 37.61 -6.76
N ALA A 132 -3.58 37.35 -5.63
CA ALA A 132 -3.15 38.42 -4.72
C ALA A 132 -2.10 39.36 -5.34
N LEU A 133 -1.18 38.83 -6.17
CA LEU A 133 -0.19 39.65 -6.88
C LEU A 133 -0.77 40.49 -8.01
N LEU A 134 -1.92 40.11 -8.57
CA LEU A 134 -2.61 40.87 -9.63
C LEU A 134 -3.52 41.98 -9.08
N LEU A 135 -3.78 41.98 -7.76
CA LEU A 135 -4.64 42.94 -7.06
C LEU A 135 -3.84 43.99 -6.27
N LEU A 136 -2.51 43.95 -6.34
CA LEU A 136 -1.55 44.91 -5.77
C LEU A 136 -0.96 45.77 -6.89
#